data_AF-A0A6L3ZCU7-F1
#
_entry.id   AF-A0A6L3ZCU7-F1
#
_cell.length_a   1.000
_cell.length_b   1.000
_cell.length_c   1.000
_cell.angle_alpha   90.00
_cell.angle_beta   90.00
_cell.angle_gamma   90.00
#
_symmetry.space_group_name_H-M   'P 1'
#
loop_
_entity.id
_entity.type
_entity.pdbx_description
1 polymer ?
#
loop_
_entity_poly.entity_id
_entity_poly.type
_entity_poly.pdbx_seq_one_letter_code
_entity_poly.pdbx_strand_id
1 'polypeptide(L)'
;MIRALKYIAVWISIFGLVMCTKEDDSPNPFDIQDPVVEYPDTVDPATIVGLHKYIFSVKCANPTCHDGSFEPDFRTVESTYQTLVYHPVTKNNDNGDFDFRVLPGKHTESWLHERLVTTDEVIGRMPLYAEPLSSEEIGWVIQWINDGAPNADGVPAIYPNQLPSINGFALFDAQQNRVDTVRMNGNLSPVLLTNNQPYTMYVLVEDDSTSVNDLLVNTGKFAYDEFDFSNATSITATPFGGVAHALQFNSNQFTPGDTVWFRYYVRDTDNPTTVEFPNDNSPFYFRILASFVVQ
;
A
#
# COMPACT_ATOMS: atom_id res chain seq x y z
N MET A 1 42.97 -41.87 -61.91
CA MET A 1 43.50 -41.09 -60.78
C MET A 1 43.71 -39.60 -61.10
N ILE A 2 44.26 -39.23 -62.27
CA ILE A 2 44.58 -37.83 -62.61
C ILE A 2 43.34 -36.93 -62.91
N ARG A 3 42.22 -37.50 -63.35
CA ARG A 3 40.98 -36.72 -63.62
C ARG A 3 40.23 -36.31 -62.35
N ALA A 4 40.27 -37.11 -61.28
CA ALA A 4 39.63 -36.78 -60.00
C ALA A 4 40.34 -35.61 -59.28
N LEU A 5 41.66 -35.53 -59.42
CA LEU A 5 42.49 -34.47 -58.82
C LEU A 5 42.20 -33.07 -59.39
N LYS A 6 41.83 -32.99 -60.67
CA LYS A 6 41.46 -31.72 -61.32
C LYS A 6 40.13 -31.16 -60.82
N TYR A 7 39.17 -32.03 -60.50
CA TYR A 7 37.89 -31.58 -59.93
C TYR A 7 38.03 -31.19 -58.46
N ILE A 8 38.88 -31.88 -57.68
CA ILE A 8 39.17 -31.50 -56.29
C ILE A 8 39.85 -30.13 -56.22
N ALA A 9 40.81 -29.85 -57.10
CA ALA A 9 41.47 -28.54 -57.14
C ALA A 9 40.47 -27.40 -57.48
N VAL A 10 39.56 -27.63 -58.43
CA VAL A 10 38.53 -26.64 -58.82
C VAL A 10 37.52 -26.40 -57.69
N TRP A 11 37.11 -27.44 -56.97
CA TRP A 11 36.19 -27.32 -55.82
C TRP A 11 36.83 -26.59 -54.62
N ILE A 12 38.12 -26.81 -54.34
CA ILE A 12 38.84 -26.10 -53.26
C ILE A 12 39.00 -24.61 -53.60
N SER A 13 39.26 -24.26 -54.86
CA SER A 13 39.34 -22.86 -55.29
C SER A 13 37.98 -22.14 -55.32
N ILE A 14 36.88 -22.86 -55.49
CA ILE A 14 35.51 -22.28 -55.43
C ILE A 14 35.07 -22.06 -53.97
N PHE A 15 35.50 -22.89 -53.02
CA PHE A 15 35.18 -22.72 -51.60
C PHE A 15 36.05 -21.66 -50.89
N GLY A 16 37.26 -21.37 -51.38
CA GLY A 16 38.13 -20.34 -50.81
C GLY A 16 37.68 -18.89 -51.06
N LEU A 17 36.79 -18.66 -52.04
CA LEU A 17 36.32 -17.32 -52.42
C LEU A 17 34.97 -16.93 -51.76
N VAL A 18 34.40 -17.80 -50.92
CA VAL A 18 33.14 -17.55 -50.17
C VAL A 18 33.41 -17.54 -48.67
N MET A 19 34.60 -17.13 -48.24
CA MET A 19 34.83 -16.63 -46.88
C MET A 19 34.81 -15.10 -46.94
N CYS A 20 33.62 -14.57 -47.13
CA CYS A 20 33.34 -13.17 -46.82
C CYS A 20 33.26 -13.08 -45.29
N THR A 21 34.40 -12.88 -44.61
CA THR A 21 34.35 -12.27 -43.29
C THR A 21 33.91 -10.83 -43.54
N LYS A 22 32.60 -10.60 -43.52
CA LYS A 22 32.11 -9.24 -43.38
C LYS A 22 32.58 -8.81 -41.99
N GLU A 23 33.68 -8.07 -41.92
CA GLU A 23 33.95 -7.28 -40.73
C GLU A 23 32.70 -6.44 -40.52
N ASP A 24 32.07 -6.64 -39.36
CA ASP A 24 30.90 -5.87 -38.99
C ASP A 24 31.41 -4.48 -38.60
N ASP A 25 31.55 -3.63 -39.61
CA ASP A 25 31.89 -2.22 -39.46
C ASP A 25 30.74 -1.42 -38.83
N SER A 26 29.68 -2.09 -38.34
CA SER A 26 28.66 -1.38 -37.58
C SER A 26 29.33 -0.80 -36.33
N PRO A 27 29.29 0.54 -36.14
CA PRO A 27 29.81 1.13 -34.93
C PRO A 27 29.08 0.46 -33.76
N ASN A 28 29.84 -0.02 -32.78
CA ASN A 28 29.25 -0.63 -31.60
C ASN A 28 28.21 0.38 -31.05
N PRO A 29 26.93 -0.02 -30.93
CA PRO A 29 25.88 0.91 -30.50
C PRO A 29 26.07 1.43 -29.06
N PHE A 30 27.05 0.88 -28.33
CA PHE A 30 27.51 1.34 -27.01
C PHE A 30 28.88 2.04 -27.03
N ASP A 31 29.54 2.14 -28.20
CA ASP A 31 30.77 2.92 -28.39
C ASP A 31 30.40 4.37 -28.67
N ILE A 32 29.67 4.94 -27.72
CA ILE A 32 29.35 6.35 -27.68
C ILE A 32 30.59 7.02 -27.12
N GLN A 33 31.33 7.74 -27.96
CA GLN A 33 32.32 8.72 -27.52
C GLN A 33 31.59 9.95 -26.99
N ASP A 34 30.67 9.74 -26.04
CA ASP A 34 30.22 10.83 -25.21
C ASP A 34 31.44 11.27 -24.39
N PRO A 35 31.73 12.58 -24.30
CA PRO A 35 32.69 13.03 -23.32
C PRO A 35 32.27 12.43 -21.98
N VAL A 36 33.20 11.77 -21.28
CA VAL A 36 32.97 11.34 -19.89
C VAL A 36 32.63 12.61 -19.14
N VAL A 37 31.33 12.85 -18.96
CA VAL A 37 30.85 13.85 -18.04
C VAL A 37 31.18 13.25 -16.69
N GLU A 38 32.31 13.66 -16.11
CA GLU A 38 32.55 13.48 -14.69
C GLU A 38 31.45 14.25 -13.98
N TYR A 39 30.35 13.56 -13.68
CA TYR A 39 29.41 14.04 -12.69
C TYR A 39 30.21 14.13 -11.38
N PRO A 40 30.20 15.28 -10.69
CA PRO A 40 30.82 15.34 -9.39
C PRO A 40 30.21 14.22 -8.53
N ASP A 41 31.06 13.32 -8.03
CA ASP A 41 30.68 12.15 -7.19
C ASP A 41 30.18 12.56 -5.79
N THR A 42 29.79 13.83 -5.65
CA THR A 42 29.31 14.44 -4.42
C THR A 42 27.81 14.24 -4.36
N VAL A 43 27.41 13.09 -3.83
CA VAL A 43 26.05 12.87 -3.36
C VAL A 43 25.92 13.58 -2.01
N ASP A 44 24.86 14.36 -1.82
CA ASP A 44 24.57 14.94 -0.51
C ASP A 44 24.40 13.81 0.52
N PRO A 45 25.23 13.75 1.58
CA PRO A 45 25.18 12.66 2.54
C PRO A 45 23.90 12.61 3.37
N ALA A 46 23.13 13.71 3.44
CA ALA A 46 21.84 13.78 4.13
C ALA A 46 20.63 13.41 3.25
N THR A 47 20.86 12.76 2.11
CA THR A 47 19.81 12.14 1.27
C THR A 47 19.78 10.63 1.48
N ILE A 48 18.68 9.94 1.19
CA ILE A 48 18.65 8.47 1.31
C ILE A 48 19.72 7.79 0.45
N VAL A 49 20.04 8.36 -0.72
CA VAL A 49 21.13 7.89 -1.60
C VAL A 49 22.49 8.09 -0.94
N GLY A 50 22.72 9.27 -0.33
CA GLY A 50 23.95 9.58 0.40
C GLY A 50 24.11 8.71 1.65
N LEU A 51 23.08 8.61 2.48
CA LEU A 51 23.06 7.73 3.65
C LEU A 51 23.30 6.28 3.27
N HIS A 52 22.74 5.81 2.15
CA HIS A 52 23.02 4.47 1.66
C HIS A 52 24.49 4.30 1.29
N LYS A 53 25.03 5.21 0.46
CA LYS A 53 26.44 5.21 0.00
C LYS A 53 27.44 5.28 1.16
N TYR A 54 27.20 6.11 2.16
CA TYR A 54 28.18 6.43 3.20
C TYR A 54 27.95 5.70 4.53
N ILE A 55 26.74 5.17 4.80
CA ILE A 55 26.38 4.52 6.07
C ILE A 55 25.78 3.14 5.85
N PHE A 56 24.60 3.05 5.23
CA PHE A 56 23.83 1.80 5.27
C PHE A 56 24.51 0.67 4.52
N SER A 57 25.03 0.91 3.31
CA SER A 57 25.67 -0.15 2.50
C SER A 57 27.04 -0.58 3.02
N VAL A 58 27.68 0.26 3.85
CA VAL A 58 29.07 0.06 4.30
C VAL A 58 29.19 -0.39 5.75
N LYS A 59 28.28 0.05 6.63
CA LYS A 59 28.32 -0.22 8.07
C LYS A 59 27.17 -1.11 8.55
N CYS A 60 26.09 -1.20 7.78
CA CYS A 60 24.87 -1.88 8.23
C CYS A 60 24.55 -3.12 7.39
N ALA A 61 24.67 -3.05 6.07
CA ALA A 61 24.43 -4.13 5.11
C ALA A 61 25.56 -5.17 5.06
N ASN A 62 26.02 -5.61 6.23
CA ASN A 62 27.05 -6.62 6.38
C ASN A 62 26.44 -8.01 6.51
N PRO A 63 27.13 -9.08 6.05
CA PRO A 63 26.68 -10.46 6.24
C PRO A 63 26.30 -10.70 7.70
N THR A 64 25.19 -11.40 7.94
CA THR A 64 24.60 -11.69 9.27
C THR A 64 24.12 -10.48 10.08
N CYS A 65 24.24 -9.28 9.52
CA CYS A 65 23.59 -8.05 10.01
C CYS A 65 22.40 -7.75 9.09
N HIS A 66 22.34 -6.57 8.47
CA HIS A 66 21.20 -6.17 7.62
C HIS A 66 21.44 -6.50 6.15
N ASP A 67 21.82 -7.75 5.86
CA ASP A 67 22.11 -8.27 4.52
C ASP A 67 20.85 -8.74 3.75
N GLY A 68 19.66 -8.40 4.26
CA GLY A 68 18.37 -8.79 3.69
C GLY A 68 17.89 -10.18 4.06
N SER A 69 18.56 -10.87 4.99
CA SER A 69 18.01 -12.07 5.63
C SER A 69 16.90 -11.75 6.65
N PHE A 70 16.85 -10.52 7.15
CA PHE A 70 15.81 -9.98 8.01
C PHE A 70 15.72 -8.45 7.85
N GLU A 71 14.71 -7.86 8.48
CA GLU A 71 14.48 -6.42 8.42
C GLU A 71 15.06 -5.63 9.61
N PRO A 72 15.46 -4.37 9.41
CA PRO A 72 15.46 -3.63 8.14
C PRO A 72 16.51 -4.16 7.13
N ASP A 73 16.22 -4.00 5.84
CA ASP A 73 17.05 -4.51 4.72
C ASP A 73 17.82 -3.38 4.04
N PHE A 74 19.14 -3.37 4.20
CA PHE A 74 19.98 -2.27 3.73
C PHE A 74 20.75 -2.54 2.43
N ARG A 75 20.41 -3.60 1.69
CA ARG A 75 21.13 -3.97 0.46
C ARG A 75 21.03 -2.92 -0.65
N THR A 76 19.93 -2.19 -0.72
CA THR A 76 19.66 -1.19 -1.76
C THR A 76 19.03 0.05 -1.15
N VAL A 77 19.12 1.19 -1.85
CA VAL A 77 18.43 2.43 -1.46
C VAL A 77 16.93 2.17 -1.21
N GLU A 78 16.29 1.44 -2.12
CA GLU A 78 14.85 1.17 -2.06
C GLU A 78 14.48 0.24 -0.91
N SER A 79 15.20 -0.87 -0.74
CA SER A 79 14.97 -1.78 0.40
C SER A 79 15.18 -1.07 1.73
N THR A 80 16.20 -0.21 1.83
CA THR A 80 16.45 0.61 3.01
C THR A 80 15.25 1.50 3.29
N TYR A 81 14.78 2.24 2.28
CA TYR A 81 13.68 3.19 2.44
C TYR A 81 12.39 2.49 2.85
N GLN A 82 11.97 1.47 2.11
CA GLN A 82 10.70 0.76 2.31
C GLN A 82 10.64 -0.03 3.62
N THR A 83 11.80 -0.42 4.18
CA THR A 83 11.87 -1.12 5.47
C THR A 83 12.16 -0.20 6.65
N LEU A 84 12.30 1.13 6.45
CA LEU A 84 12.52 2.10 7.52
C LEU A 84 11.34 3.06 7.68
N VAL A 85 10.92 3.72 6.61
CA VAL A 85 10.02 4.87 6.68
C VAL A 85 8.59 4.40 6.94
N TYR A 86 7.99 4.87 8.04
CA TYR A 86 6.68 4.43 8.55
C TYR A 86 6.54 2.91 8.78
N HIS A 87 7.65 2.18 8.83
CA HIS A 87 7.62 0.76 9.11
C HIS A 87 7.56 0.52 10.64
N PRO A 88 6.69 -0.36 11.15
CA PRO A 88 6.55 -0.58 12.59
C PRO A 88 7.81 -1.14 13.25
N VAL A 89 7.96 -0.84 14.54
CA VAL A 89 9.06 -1.32 15.39
C VAL A 89 8.75 -2.73 15.92
N THR A 90 9.65 -3.68 15.69
CA THR A 90 9.51 -5.07 16.19
C THR A 90 10.19 -5.28 17.55
N LYS A 91 11.39 -4.72 17.74
CA LYS A 91 12.12 -4.69 19.01
C LYS A 91 12.11 -3.23 19.46
N ASN A 92 11.40 -2.94 20.55
CA ASN A 92 11.26 -1.60 21.11
C ASN A 92 12.07 -1.47 22.42
N ASN A 93 12.09 -0.28 23.01
CA ASN A 93 12.52 -0.13 24.40
C ASN A 93 11.48 -0.74 25.36
N ASP A 94 11.83 -0.83 26.65
CA ASP A 94 10.96 -1.46 27.66
C ASP A 94 9.61 -0.76 27.84
N ASN A 95 9.52 0.53 27.50
CA ASN A 95 8.30 1.33 27.61
C ASN A 95 7.43 1.27 26.34
N GLY A 96 7.97 0.84 25.21
CA GLY A 96 7.28 0.86 23.92
C GLY A 96 7.14 2.26 23.31
N ASP A 97 8.12 3.14 23.48
CA ASP A 97 7.99 4.57 23.15
C ASP A 97 8.00 4.90 21.64
N PHE A 98 8.32 3.94 20.77
CA PHE A 98 8.50 4.17 19.34
C PHE A 98 7.50 3.40 18.47
N ASP A 99 6.70 4.12 17.68
CA ASP A 99 5.76 3.51 16.74
C ASP A 99 6.44 3.05 15.44
N PHE A 100 7.41 3.83 14.96
CA PHE A 100 8.04 3.62 13.65
C PHE A 100 9.57 3.54 13.70
N ARG A 101 10.14 2.76 12.79
CA ARG A 101 11.60 2.70 12.53
C ARG A 101 12.13 4.08 12.17
N VAL A 102 11.45 4.77 11.26
CA VAL A 102 11.63 6.20 10.97
C VAL A 102 10.26 6.87 10.94
N LEU A 103 10.10 7.90 11.77
CA LEU A 103 8.99 8.83 11.74
C LEU A 103 9.46 10.15 11.07
N PRO A 104 9.08 10.41 9.82
CA PRO A 104 9.42 11.63 9.09
C PRO A 104 9.16 12.91 9.91
N GLY A 105 10.11 13.84 9.89
CA GLY A 105 10.06 15.11 10.61
C GLY A 105 10.43 15.04 12.09
N LYS A 106 10.60 13.84 12.66
CA LYS A 106 10.71 13.63 14.11
C LYS A 106 11.80 12.62 14.46
N HIS A 107 13.07 13.03 14.35
CA HIS A 107 14.19 12.14 14.67
C HIS A 107 14.18 11.61 16.10
N THR A 108 13.75 12.39 17.10
CA THR A 108 13.70 11.92 18.51
C THR A 108 12.63 10.87 18.76
N GLU A 109 11.61 10.79 17.91
CA GLU A 109 10.55 9.78 17.95
C GLU A 109 10.82 8.63 16.95
N SER A 110 11.98 8.63 16.29
CA SER A 110 12.37 7.61 15.31
C SER A 110 13.26 6.55 15.95
N TRP A 111 12.85 5.29 15.88
CA TRP A 111 13.62 4.19 16.48
C TRP A 111 15.03 4.06 15.88
N LEU A 112 15.22 4.36 14.59
CA LEU A 112 16.54 4.39 13.96
C LEU A 112 17.50 5.32 14.71
N HIS A 113 17.07 6.53 15.08
CA HIS A 113 17.90 7.47 15.81
C HIS A 113 18.27 6.92 17.19
N GLU A 114 17.30 6.39 17.94
CA GLU A 114 17.55 5.74 19.23
C GLU A 114 18.59 4.63 19.11
N ARG A 115 18.44 3.74 18.12
CA ARG A 115 19.42 2.67 17.85
C ARG A 115 20.82 3.19 17.60
N LEU A 116 21.00 4.39 17.04
CA LEU A 116 22.31 4.94 16.72
C LEU A 116 22.99 5.65 17.91
N VAL A 117 22.23 6.04 18.95
CA VAL A 117 22.73 6.87 20.06
C VAL A 117 22.59 6.24 21.44
N THR A 118 21.76 5.21 21.58
CA THR A 118 21.43 4.62 22.88
C THR A 118 22.67 4.12 23.62
N THR A 119 22.61 4.19 24.95
CA THR A 119 23.60 3.58 25.87
C THR A 119 23.03 2.36 26.59
N ASP A 120 21.80 1.97 26.28
CA ASP A 120 21.16 0.80 26.86
C ASP A 120 21.79 -0.49 26.28
N GLU A 121 22.25 -1.38 27.16
CA GLU A 121 22.95 -2.61 26.79
C GLU A 121 22.00 -3.73 26.30
N VAL A 122 20.72 -3.68 26.66
CA VAL A 122 19.69 -4.69 26.29
C VAL A 122 19.26 -4.50 24.84
N ILE A 123 19.00 -3.25 24.46
CA ILE A 123 18.73 -2.94 23.06
C ILE A 123 20.05 -2.88 22.29
N GLY A 124 21.07 -2.24 22.85
CA GLY A 124 22.41 -2.08 22.29
C GLY A 124 22.47 -1.04 21.17
N ARG A 125 23.58 -0.30 21.11
CA ARG A 125 23.85 0.71 20.08
C ARG A 125 24.23 0.06 18.75
N MET A 126 23.70 0.56 17.64
CA MET A 126 24.08 0.17 16.30
C MET A 126 25.23 1.03 15.76
N PRO A 127 26.21 0.43 15.05
CA PRO A 127 26.35 -1.02 14.82
C PRO A 127 26.81 -1.76 16.09
N LEU A 128 26.23 -2.93 16.39
CA LEU A 128 26.42 -3.65 17.67
C LEU A 128 27.86 -4.12 17.95
N TYR A 129 28.63 -4.43 16.89
CA TYR A 129 29.96 -5.02 16.99
C TYR A 129 31.00 -4.29 16.13
N ALA A 130 30.72 -3.03 15.78
CA ALA A 130 31.64 -2.20 15.01
C ALA A 130 31.74 -0.81 15.64
N GLU A 131 32.67 -0.01 15.10
CA GLU A 131 32.80 1.38 15.53
C GLU A 131 31.47 2.13 15.34
N PRO A 132 31.02 2.87 16.37
CA PRO A 132 29.82 3.66 16.26
C PRO A 132 29.94 4.72 15.15
N LEU A 133 28.79 5.16 14.64
CA LEU A 133 28.76 6.29 13.72
C LEU A 133 29.34 7.54 14.40
N SER A 134 30.02 8.37 13.61
CA SER A 134 30.51 9.66 14.06
C SER A 134 29.34 10.61 14.32
N SER A 135 29.59 11.69 15.07
CA SER A 135 28.58 12.73 15.28
C SER A 135 28.12 13.39 13.97
N GLU A 136 28.99 13.46 12.97
CA GLU A 136 28.68 13.99 11.65
C GLU A 136 27.74 13.06 10.88
N GLU A 137 28.03 11.75 10.88
CA GLU A 137 27.20 10.74 10.24
C GLU A 137 25.80 10.65 10.87
N ILE A 138 25.74 10.73 12.21
CA ILE A 138 24.47 10.81 12.94
C ILE A 138 23.72 12.10 12.55
N GLY A 139 24.45 13.20 12.38
CA GLY A 139 23.89 14.47 11.90
C GLY A 139 23.21 14.36 10.54
N TRP A 140 23.79 13.63 9.59
CA TRP A 140 23.18 13.38 8.28
C TRP A 140 21.88 12.58 8.38
N VAL A 141 21.85 11.56 9.24
CA VAL A 141 20.62 10.77 9.49
C VAL A 141 19.53 11.65 10.12
N ILE A 142 19.89 12.47 11.12
CA ILE A 142 18.96 13.39 11.79
C ILE A 142 18.39 14.39 10.77
N GLN A 143 19.24 14.95 9.92
CA GLN A 143 18.83 15.90 8.89
C GLN A 143 17.84 15.24 7.91
N TRP A 144 18.19 14.07 7.35
CA TRP A 144 17.31 13.34 6.44
C TRP A 144 15.94 13.05 7.07
N ILE A 145 15.89 12.58 8.32
CA ILE A 145 14.63 12.33 9.01
C ILE A 145 13.83 13.63 9.16
N ASN A 146 14.46 14.70 9.65
CA ASN A 146 13.79 15.98 9.91
C ASN A 146 13.31 16.68 8.63
N ASP A 147 13.98 16.45 7.50
CA ASP A 147 13.58 16.92 6.17
C ASP A 147 12.38 16.14 5.60
N GLY A 148 11.75 15.28 6.41
CA GLY A 148 10.58 14.48 6.03
C GLY A 148 10.94 13.13 5.43
N ALA A 149 12.14 12.61 5.72
CA ALA A 149 12.69 11.38 5.19
C ALA A 149 12.45 11.23 3.67
N PRO A 150 12.96 12.15 2.81
CA PRO A 150 12.67 12.09 1.39
C PRO A 150 13.19 10.81 0.73
N ASN A 151 12.45 10.33 -0.28
CA ASN A 151 12.85 9.20 -1.11
C ASN A 151 14.02 9.57 -2.05
N ALA A 152 14.43 8.64 -2.92
CA ALA A 152 15.55 8.86 -3.84
C ALA A 152 15.34 10.02 -4.83
N ASP A 153 14.09 10.40 -5.09
CA ASP A 153 13.71 11.54 -5.95
C ASP A 153 13.61 12.87 -5.16
N GLY A 154 13.89 12.85 -3.86
CA GLY A 154 13.80 14.02 -2.98
C GLY A 154 12.36 14.37 -2.58
N VAL A 155 11.40 13.47 -2.79
CA VAL A 155 10.01 13.66 -2.37
C VAL A 155 9.86 13.24 -0.92
N PRO A 156 9.42 14.13 0.00
CA PRO A 156 9.15 13.78 1.39
C PRO A 156 8.16 12.63 1.54
N ALA A 157 8.35 11.82 2.57
CA ALA A 157 7.47 10.71 2.85
C ALA A 157 6.08 11.18 3.28
N ILE A 158 5.05 10.61 2.65
CA ILE A 158 3.65 10.78 3.06
C ILE A 158 3.26 9.51 3.82
N TYR A 159 2.55 9.68 4.94
CA TYR A 159 2.03 8.53 5.68
C TYR A 159 1.14 7.70 4.75
N PRO A 160 1.35 6.38 4.64
CA PRO A 160 0.45 5.53 3.88
C PRO A 160 -0.97 5.70 4.42
N ASN A 161 -1.91 6.05 3.55
CA ASN A 161 -3.32 6.15 3.90
C ASN A 161 -4.11 5.18 3.01
N GLN A 162 -4.71 4.16 3.61
CA GLN A 162 -5.55 3.23 2.88
C GLN A 162 -6.90 3.86 2.58
N LEU A 163 -7.64 3.27 1.65
CA LEU A 163 -9.04 3.64 1.46
C LEU A 163 -9.87 3.08 2.62
N PRO A 164 -10.96 3.75 3.03
CA PRO A 164 -11.83 3.25 4.08
C PRO A 164 -12.44 1.91 3.67
N SER A 165 -12.60 1.03 4.65
CA SER A 165 -13.21 -0.29 4.49
C SER A 165 -14.62 -0.32 5.06
N ILE A 166 -15.50 -1.08 4.42
CA ILE A 166 -16.86 -1.35 4.88
C ILE A 166 -16.93 -2.83 5.24
N ASN A 167 -17.02 -3.13 6.52
CA ASN A 167 -16.86 -4.50 7.04
C ASN A 167 -18.19 -5.25 7.18
N GLY A 168 -19.31 -4.53 7.13
CA GLY A 168 -20.64 -5.14 7.14
C GLY A 168 -21.72 -4.20 7.65
N PHE A 169 -22.91 -4.75 7.86
CA PHE A 169 -24.04 -4.01 8.39
C PHE A 169 -24.80 -4.86 9.43
N ALA A 170 -25.51 -4.17 10.32
CA ALA A 170 -26.48 -4.76 11.23
C ALA A 170 -27.75 -3.89 11.21
N LEU A 171 -28.93 -4.53 11.21
CA LEU A 171 -30.20 -3.85 11.06
C LEU A 171 -31.05 -4.06 12.30
N PHE A 172 -31.66 -2.99 12.79
CA PHE A 172 -32.46 -3.00 14.01
C PHE A 172 -33.82 -2.35 13.79
N ASP A 173 -34.85 -2.90 14.44
CA ASP A 173 -36.18 -2.31 14.51
C ASP A 173 -36.26 -1.15 15.54
N ALA A 174 -37.44 -0.54 15.67
CA ALA A 174 -37.69 0.55 16.61
C ALA A 174 -37.50 0.14 18.10
N GLN A 175 -37.58 -1.16 18.40
CA GLN A 175 -37.40 -1.72 19.74
C GLN A 175 -35.95 -2.18 19.99
N GLN A 176 -35.02 -1.88 19.07
CA GLN A 176 -33.61 -2.30 19.12
C GLN A 176 -33.42 -3.83 19.04
N ASN A 177 -34.39 -4.56 18.48
CA ASN A 177 -34.16 -5.96 18.13
C ASN A 177 -33.38 -6.03 16.82
N ARG A 178 -32.39 -6.93 16.77
CA ARG A 178 -31.62 -7.19 15.55
C ARG A 178 -32.47 -7.98 14.55
N VAL A 179 -32.68 -7.43 13.36
CA VAL A 179 -33.56 -7.99 12.32
C VAL A 179 -32.83 -8.41 11.04
N ASP A 180 -31.54 -8.10 10.86
CA ASP A 180 -30.75 -8.54 9.68
C ASP A 180 -30.57 -10.07 9.59
N THR A 181 -30.97 -10.81 10.62
CA THR A 181 -31.00 -12.27 10.64
C THR A 181 -32.34 -12.87 10.22
N VAL A 182 -33.41 -12.05 10.14
CA VAL A 182 -34.74 -12.49 9.72
C VAL A 182 -34.79 -12.46 8.19
N ARG A 183 -34.56 -13.62 7.57
CA ARG A 183 -34.28 -13.74 6.14
C ARG A 183 -35.36 -14.57 5.43
N MET A 184 -35.68 -14.20 4.19
CA MET A 184 -36.82 -14.77 3.44
C MET A 184 -36.74 -16.29 3.22
N ASN A 185 -35.55 -16.82 2.92
CA ASN A 185 -35.36 -18.23 2.60
C ASN A 185 -33.97 -18.71 3.06
N GLY A 186 -33.72 -18.65 4.37
CA GLY A 186 -32.44 -19.03 4.97
C GLY A 186 -31.36 -17.95 4.89
N ASN A 187 -30.14 -18.30 5.31
CA ASN A 187 -29.09 -17.32 5.62
C ASN A 187 -28.57 -16.51 4.42
N LEU A 188 -28.72 -17.00 3.19
CA LEU A 188 -28.31 -16.32 1.94
C LEU A 188 -29.54 -15.86 1.16
N SER A 189 -30.32 -14.96 1.75
CA SER A 189 -31.50 -14.37 1.11
C SER A 189 -31.74 -12.94 1.61
N PRO A 190 -32.63 -12.16 0.96
CA PRO A 190 -32.97 -10.82 1.44
C PRO A 190 -33.52 -10.85 2.87
N VAL A 191 -33.26 -9.78 3.63
CA VAL A 191 -33.89 -9.53 4.93
C VAL A 191 -35.39 -9.30 4.74
N LEU A 192 -36.22 -9.79 5.64
CA LEU A 192 -37.66 -9.49 5.66
C LEU A 192 -37.91 -8.31 6.60
N LEU A 193 -38.47 -7.23 6.04
CA LEU A 193 -38.89 -6.07 6.81
C LEU A 193 -40.41 -5.98 6.83
N THR A 194 -40.98 -5.70 7.99
CA THR A 194 -42.39 -5.35 8.12
C THR A 194 -42.64 -4.00 7.45
N ASN A 195 -43.69 -3.89 6.63
CA ASN A 195 -44.06 -2.61 6.03
C ASN A 195 -44.44 -1.55 7.07
N ASN A 196 -44.13 -0.30 6.73
CA ASN A 196 -44.40 0.90 7.50
C ASN A 196 -43.82 0.87 8.93
N GLN A 197 -42.57 0.39 9.05
CA GLN A 197 -41.81 0.40 10.30
C GLN A 197 -40.50 1.19 10.15
N PRO A 198 -40.06 1.89 11.21
CA PRO A 198 -38.75 2.53 11.23
C PRO A 198 -37.65 1.50 11.52
N TYR A 199 -36.52 1.65 10.83
CA TYR A 199 -35.34 0.82 10.98
C TYR A 199 -34.08 1.68 11.14
N THR A 200 -33.10 1.16 11.87
CA THR A 200 -31.74 1.71 11.93
C THR A 200 -30.76 0.66 11.42
N MET A 201 -30.02 0.99 10.37
CA MET A 201 -28.91 0.19 9.87
C MET A 201 -27.60 0.80 10.35
N TYR A 202 -26.82 0.04 11.11
CA TYR A 202 -25.45 0.38 11.43
C TYR A 202 -24.52 -0.24 10.40
N VAL A 203 -23.70 0.57 9.75
CA VAL A 203 -22.67 0.15 8.80
C VAL A 203 -21.33 0.24 9.51
N LEU A 204 -20.64 -0.89 9.62
CA LEU A 204 -19.32 -0.97 10.24
C LEU A 204 -18.28 -0.47 9.23
N VAL A 205 -17.55 0.57 9.61
CA VAL A 205 -16.55 1.23 8.76
C VAL A 205 -15.25 1.40 9.53
N GLU A 206 -14.13 1.23 8.85
CA GLU A 206 -12.79 1.38 9.42
C GLU A 206 -11.90 2.13 8.43
N ASP A 207 -10.99 2.93 8.96
CA ASP A 207 -9.99 3.68 8.21
C ASP A 207 -8.74 3.83 9.08
N ASP A 208 -7.56 3.83 8.47
CA ASP A 208 -6.28 3.84 9.17
C ASP A 208 -5.83 5.24 9.60
N SER A 209 -6.27 6.29 8.89
CA SER A 209 -5.79 7.67 9.15
C SER A 209 -6.91 8.66 9.48
N THR A 210 -8.16 8.38 9.09
CA THR A 210 -9.32 9.24 9.29
C THR A 210 -10.24 8.65 10.35
N SER A 211 -10.64 9.45 11.34
CA SER A 211 -11.64 9.00 12.31
C SER A 211 -12.94 8.62 11.59
N VAL A 212 -13.59 7.55 12.03
CA VAL A 212 -14.92 7.16 11.54
C VAL A 212 -15.92 8.33 11.60
N ASN A 213 -15.76 9.24 12.57
CA ASN A 213 -16.63 10.41 12.70
C ASN A 213 -16.41 11.46 11.61
N ASP A 214 -15.21 11.50 11.02
CA ASP A 214 -14.76 12.52 10.07
C ASP A 214 -14.80 12.03 8.61
N LEU A 215 -15.13 10.75 8.39
CA LEU A 215 -15.37 10.21 7.06
C LEU A 215 -16.47 11.00 6.33
N LEU A 216 -16.31 11.10 5.00
CA LEU A 216 -17.14 11.87 4.09
C LEU A 216 -18.08 10.96 3.27
N VAL A 217 -19.04 11.59 2.58
CA VAL A 217 -20.10 10.97 1.78
C VAL A 217 -21.14 10.24 2.64
N ASN A 218 -20.71 9.28 3.46
CA ASN A 218 -21.52 8.53 4.44
C ASN A 218 -22.96 8.29 3.98
N THR A 219 -23.16 7.64 2.83
CA THR A 219 -24.48 7.55 2.18
C THR A 219 -24.83 6.11 1.86
N GLY A 220 -26.00 5.67 2.31
CA GLY A 220 -26.64 4.44 1.84
C GLY A 220 -27.49 4.74 0.61
N LYS A 221 -27.31 3.98 -0.47
CA LYS A 221 -28.18 4.02 -1.65
C LYS A 221 -28.96 2.72 -1.76
N PHE A 222 -30.24 2.84 -2.12
CA PHE A 222 -31.21 1.74 -2.19
C PHE A 222 -31.87 1.72 -3.57
N ALA A 223 -31.81 0.58 -4.27
CA ALA A 223 -32.30 0.42 -5.63
C ALA A 223 -33.06 -0.90 -5.81
N TYR A 224 -33.91 -0.97 -6.83
CA TYR A 224 -34.63 -2.19 -7.20
C TYR A 224 -33.86 -3.07 -8.19
N ASP A 225 -32.88 -2.50 -8.88
CA ASP A 225 -31.93 -3.21 -9.72
C ASP A 225 -30.64 -3.50 -8.92
N GLU A 226 -30.14 -4.72 -9.01
CA GLU A 226 -28.91 -5.17 -8.31
C GLU A 226 -27.66 -4.40 -8.78
N PHE A 227 -27.66 -3.91 -10.03
CA PHE A 227 -26.51 -3.32 -10.70
C PHE A 227 -26.73 -1.86 -11.12
N ASP A 228 -27.96 -1.33 -11.05
CA ASP A 228 -28.25 0.07 -11.39
C ASP A 228 -28.76 0.90 -10.20
N PHE A 229 -27.87 1.75 -9.68
CA PHE A 229 -28.15 2.68 -8.58
C PHE A 229 -28.33 4.13 -9.07
N SER A 230 -28.50 4.36 -10.37
CA SER A 230 -28.66 5.72 -10.95
C SER A 230 -29.91 6.46 -10.44
N ASN A 231 -30.98 5.72 -10.15
CA ASN A 231 -32.25 6.23 -9.62
C ASN A 231 -32.49 5.81 -8.16
N ALA A 232 -31.42 5.51 -7.42
CA ALA A 232 -31.52 4.99 -6.06
C ALA A 232 -32.04 6.04 -5.06
N THR A 233 -32.85 5.57 -4.09
CA THR A 233 -33.15 6.34 -2.89
C THR A 233 -31.86 6.48 -2.08
N SER A 234 -31.44 7.71 -1.78
CA SER A 234 -30.21 8.00 -1.04
C SER A 234 -30.53 8.49 0.37
N ILE A 235 -29.83 7.94 1.36
CA ILE A 235 -29.99 8.29 2.77
C ILE A 235 -28.62 8.58 3.35
N THR A 236 -28.45 9.75 3.94
CA THR A 236 -27.21 10.13 4.61
C THR A 236 -27.17 9.51 6.00
N ALA A 237 -26.06 8.86 6.32
CA ALA A 237 -25.80 8.26 7.62
C ALA A 237 -25.18 9.29 8.57
N THR A 238 -25.25 8.99 9.86
CA THR A 238 -24.63 9.78 10.92
C THR A 238 -23.60 8.94 11.67
N PRO A 239 -22.46 9.48 12.09
CA PRO A 239 -21.51 8.73 12.90
C PRO A 239 -22.12 8.18 14.19
N PHE A 240 -21.72 6.96 14.55
CA PHE A 240 -22.22 6.24 15.71
C PHE A 240 -21.09 5.53 16.46
N GLY A 241 -20.89 5.92 17.71
CA GLY A 241 -19.96 5.24 18.63
C GLY A 241 -18.50 5.22 18.20
N GLY A 242 -18.10 6.03 17.21
CA GLY A 242 -16.76 6.04 16.65
C GLY A 242 -16.36 4.78 15.88
N VAL A 243 -17.30 3.87 15.61
CA VAL A 243 -17.04 2.56 14.98
C VAL A 243 -17.97 2.27 13.80
N ALA A 244 -19.09 2.99 13.69
CA ALA A 244 -20.08 2.75 12.66
C ALA A 244 -20.72 4.05 12.18
N HIS A 245 -21.46 3.95 11.08
CA HIS A 245 -22.41 4.97 10.64
C HIS A 245 -23.84 4.43 10.74
N ALA A 246 -24.75 5.23 11.29
CA ALA A 246 -26.16 4.91 11.47
C ALA A 246 -27.01 5.54 10.35
N LEU A 247 -27.68 4.69 9.59
CA LEU A 247 -28.69 5.02 8.57
C LEU A 247 -30.08 4.76 9.14
N GLN A 248 -30.92 5.78 9.19
CA GLN A 248 -32.29 5.67 9.66
C GLN A 248 -33.26 5.83 8.49
N PHE A 249 -34.20 4.89 8.37
CA PHE A 249 -35.20 4.90 7.28
C PHE A 249 -36.51 4.24 7.73
N ASN A 250 -37.56 4.43 6.94
CA ASN A 250 -38.83 3.73 7.13
C ASN A 250 -39.11 2.82 5.94
N SER A 251 -39.57 1.59 6.18
CA SER A 251 -39.85 0.64 5.11
C SER A 251 -40.96 1.09 4.16
N ASN A 252 -41.84 2.02 4.56
CA ASN A 252 -42.85 2.60 3.67
C ASN A 252 -42.28 3.42 2.51
N GLN A 253 -40.98 3.74 2.52
CA GLN A 253 -40.28 4.39 1.41
C GLN A 253 -40.06 3.44 0.22
N PHE A 254 -40.30 2.15 0.41
CA PHE A 254 -40.06 1.11 -0.58
C PHE A 254 -41.34 0.34 -0.91
N THR A 255 -41.52 -0.02 -2.17
CA THR A 255 -42.61 -0.88 -2.66
C THR A 255 -42.62 -2.25 -1.96
N PRO A 256 -43.72 -2.64 -1.30
CA PRO A 256 -43.86 -3.98 -0.73
C PRO A 256 -43.80 -5.08 -1.79
N GLY A 257 -43.17 -6.19 -1.44
CA GLY A 257 -42.98 -7.37 -2.31
C GLY A 257 -41.75 -7.31 -3.23
N ASP A 258 -41.24 -6.12 -3.54
CA ASP A 258 -40.04 -5.96 -4.36
C ASP A 258 -38.76 -6.16 -3.52
N THR A 259 -37.71 -6.68 -4.16
CA THR A 259 -36.39 -6.75 -3.54
C THR A 259 -35.68 -5.41 -3.71
N VAL A 260 -35.23 -4.85 -2.59
CA VAL A 260 -34.41 -3.65 -2.54
C VAL A 260 -32.98 -4.05 -2.24
N TRP A 261 -32.08 -3.70 -3.14
CA TRP A 261 -30.63 -3.84 -2.99
C TRP A 261 -30.07 -2.56 -2.41
N PHE A 262 -29.03 -2.66 -1.59
CA PHE A 262 -28.38 -1.47 -1.05
C PHE A 262 -26.86 -1.53 -1.12
N ARG A 263 -26.26 -0.34 -1.23
CA ARG A 263 -24.82 -0.11 -1.19
C ARG A 263 -24.53 1.04 -0.24
N TYR A 264 -23.40 0.96 0.44
CA TYR A 264 -22.88 2.03 1.25
C TYR A 264 -21.70 2.71 0.59
N TYR A 265 -21.67 4.04 0.65
CA TYR A 265 -20.67 4.90 0.03
C TYR A 265 -19.96 5.71 1.11
N VAL A 266 -18.63 5.61 1.14
CA VAL A 266 -17.79 6.29 2.12
C VAL A 266 -16.48 6.74 1.48
N ARG A 267 -15.90 7.80 2.01
CA ARG A 267 -14.61 8.32 1.57
C ARG A 267 -13.90 8.97 2.74
N ASP A 268 -12.58 8.85 2.81
CA ASP A 268 -11.78 9.61 3.76
C ASP A 268 -11.50 11.05 3.27
N THR A 269 -10.75 11.83 4.04
CA THR A 269 -10.46 13.23 3.70
C THR A 269 -9.29 13.41 2.74
N ASP A 270 -8.39 12.43 2.65
CA ASP A 270 -7.10 12.54 1.98
C ASP A 270 -7.09 11.83 0.61
N ASN A 271 -7.97 10.85 0.40
CA ASN A 271 -8.18 10.15 -0.85
C ASN A 271 -9.40 10.70 -1.60
N PRO A 272 -9.29 10.99 -2.92
CA PRO A 272 -10.42 11.48 -3.71
C PRO A 272 -11.46 10.38 -4.03
N THR A 273 -11.09 9.12 -3.87
CA THR A 273 -11.86 7.94 -4.30
C THR A 273 -12.92 7.55 -3.28
N THR A 274 -14.20 7.58 -3.67
CA THR A 274 -15.28 7.01 -2.86
C THR A 274 -15.29 5.49 -2.99
N VAL A 275 -15.24 4.80 -1.84
CA VAL A 275 -15.43 3.35 -1.74
C VAL A 275 -16.93 3.06 -1.68
N GLU A 276 -17.34 2.02 -2.39
CA GLU A 276 -18.68 1.46 -2.28
C GLU A 276 -18.66 -0.03 -1.94
N PHE A 277 -19.56 -0.44 -1.05
CA PHE A 277 -19.74 -1.85 -0.70
C PHE A 277 -21.22 -2.20 -0.40
N PRO A 278 -21.72 -3.35 -0.88
CA PRO A 278 -21.09 -4.13 -1.95
C PRO A 278 -21.04 -3.33 -3.26
N ASN A 279 -20.26 -3.81 -4.22
CA ASN A 279 -20.13 -3.23 -5.55
C ASN A 279 -20.37 -4.30 -6.63
N ASP A 280 -20.34 -3.91 -7.91
CA ASP A 280 -20.61 -4.81 -9.04
C ASP A 280 -19.69 -6.05 -9.07
N ASN A 281 -18.46 -5.89 -8.61
CA ASN A 281 -17.44 -6.94 -8.57
C ASN A 281 -17.49 -7.78 -7.28
N SER A 282 -18.29 -7.39 -6.30
CA SER A 282 -18.39 -8.12 -5.04
C SER A 282 -19.04 -9.48 -5.29
N PRO A 283 -18.57 -10.57 -4.65
CA PRO A 283 -19.24 -11.86 -4.72
C PRO A 283 -20.76 -11.76 -4.47
N PHE A 284 -21.54 -12.57 -5.19
CA PHE A 284 -23.01 -12.55 -5.10
C PHE A 284 -23.53 -12.65 -3.66
N TYR A 285 -22.86 -13.44 -2.81
CA TYR A 285 -23.28 -13.59 -1.42
C TYR A 285 -23.24 -12.26 -0.63
N PHE A 286 -22.31 -11.35 -0.92
CA PHE A 286 -22.32 -10.03 -0.28
C PHE A 286 -23.48 -9.17 -0.80
N ARG A 287 -23.75 -9.22 -2.10
CA ARG A 287 -24.84 -8.46 -2.72
C ARG A 287 -26.21 -8.92 -2.23
N ILE A 288 -26.48 -10.22 -2.21
CA ILE A 288 -27.77 -10.75 -1.72
C ILE A 288 -27.94 -10.53 -0.22
N LEU A 289 -26.86 -10.55 0.56
CA LEU A 289 -26.95 -10.20 1.98
C LEU A 289 -27.31 -8.73 2.15
N ALA A 290 -26.78 -7.84 1.30
CA ALA A 290 -27.13 -6.43 1.23
C ALA A 290 -28.44 -6.17 0.44
N SER A 291 -29.49 -6.90 0.79
CA SER A 291 -30.83 -6.70 0.22
C SER A 291 -31.93 -6.99 1.24
N PHE A 292 -33.11 -6.43 1.01
CA PHE A 292 -34.31 -6.71 1.79
C PHE A 292 -35.58 -6.70 0.94
N VAL A 293 -36.64 -7.30 1.47
CA VAL A 293 -38.00 -7.25 0.93
C VAL A 293 -38.92 -6.71 2.02
N VAL A 294 -39.77 -5.76 1.65
CA VAL A 294 -40.81 -5.22 2.53
C VAL A 294 -42.08 -6.06 2.40
N GLN A 295 -42.62 -6.54 3.53
CA GLN A 295 -43.81 -7.41 3.62
C GLN A 295 -45.11 -6.62 3.64
#